data_AF-A0A0L8HKC1-F1
#
_entry.id   AF-A0A0L8HKC1-F1
#
_cell.length_a   1.000
_cell.length_b   1.000
_cell.length_c   1.000
_cell.angle_alpha   90.00
_cell.angle_beta   90.00
_cell.angle_gamma   90.00
#
_symmetry.space_group_name_H-M   'P 1'
#
loop_
_entity.id
_entity.type
_entity.pdbx_description
1 polymer ?
#
loop_
_entity_poly.entity_id
_entity_poly.type
_entity_poly.pdbx_seq_one_letter_code
_entity_poly.pdbx_strand_id
1 'polypeptide(L)'
;IDVVSFVAVLVSNGTDLPNNPIPKTNKTKEQVVDVTNTTQSTSGTIIKVSVQCGVVVVLGAYNNSQPSLASYHYIASATDMKPGKLYLVKQASPSTFFLTIISKKRFDLQTSACNNPCYNVSLNATDPSIKVTCRQNNKEILCSTEDLKNVLDKNIKYPCTKENRQKGLYIFPYPNQPEKYLQCDSAGKLTIVLCPKNQSFDATSKTCKLSPVTLPLPGIALRKNPCIIFYPIYYRPHPEDLSKFIQCRRGKSLEVTCPATLYWHPGIWGCVFNPFSNVCGANTKGMLQPHPFSNSYFIACGKCKDYQIRKCKTNKNWNSTLSDCV
;
A
#
# COMPACT_ATOMS: atom_id res chain seq x y z
N ILE A 1 -27.51 -29.42 -0.08
CA ILE A 1 -26.66 -29.00 1.06
C ILE A 1 -26.44 -27.51 0.87
N ASP A 2 -27.18 -26.71 1.62
CA ASP A 2 -27.19 -25.26 1.44
C ASP A 2 -25.89 -24.65 1.92
N VAL A 3 -25.17 -24.00 1.02
CA VAL A 3 -23.85 -23.43 1.28
C VAL A 3 -24.02 -22.05 1.91
N VAL A 4 -23.57 -21.87 3.14
CA VAL A 4 -23.42 -20.53 3.76
C VAL A 4 -22.39 -19.77 2.93
N SER A 5 -22.80 -18.63 2.37
CA SER A 5 -21.93 -17.81 1.50
C SER A 5 -21.40 -16.61 2.28
N PHE A 6 -20.09 -16.40 2.15
CA PHE A 6 -19.35 -15.35 2.84
C PHE A 6 -19.43 -14.06 2.03
N VAL A 7 -19.87 -12.96 2.67
CA VAL A 7 -19.71 -11.62 2.10
C VAL A 7 -18.91 -10.79 3.11
N ALA A 8 -17.59 -10.81 2.98
CA ALA A 8 -16.74 -9.86 3.66
C ALA A 8 -16.93 -8.49 2.99
N VAL A 9 -17.62 -7.56 3.66
CA VAL A 9 -17.71 -6.17 3.20
C VAL A 9 -16.48 -5.45 3.73
N LEU A 10 -15.48 -5.30 2.86
CA LEU A 10 -14.21 -4.63 3.14
C LEU A 10 -14.40 -3.11 3.11
N VAL A 11 -14.42 -2.45 4.28
CA VAL A 11 -14.14 -1.00 4.37
C VAL A 11 -12.63 -0.85 4.63
N SER A 12 -11.83 -1.17 3.61
CA SER A 12 -10.37 -1.20 3.70
C SER A 12 -9.75 0.19 3.83
N ASN A 13 -8.72 0.32 4.65
CA ASN A 13 -7.73 1.37 4.49
C ASN A 13 -6.87 1.03 3.27
N GLY A 14 -6.91 1.85 2.22
CA GLY A 14 -6.05 1.65 1.06
C GLY A 14 -6.52 0.56 0.11
N THR A 15 -7.76 0.63 -0.36
CA THR A 15 -8.01 0.20 -1.76
C THR A 15 -7.20 1.16 -2.63
N ASP A 16 -5.94 0.80 -2.89
CA ASP A 16 -5.19 1.38 -3.99
C ASP A 16 -5.85 0.78 -5.24
N LEU A 17 -6.48 1.60 -6.09
CA LEU A 17 -6.82 1.14 -7.43
C LEU A 17 -5.49 0.88 -8.13
N PRO A 18 -5.12 -0.39 -8.39
CA PRO A 18 -3.77 -0.71 -8.76
C PRO A 18 -3.48 -0.07 -10.12
N ASN A 19 -2.71 1.00 -10.04
CA ASN A 19 -1.60 1.25 -10.91
C ASN A 19 -1.91 1.27 -12.40
N ASN A 20 -2.52 2.38 -12.80
CA ASN A 20 -3.02 2.59 -14.13
C ASN A 20 -1.96 3.26 -15.02
N PRO A 21 -1.49 2.58 -16.08
CA PRO A 21 -0.59 3.21 -17.05
C PRO A 21 -1.33 4.32 -17.78
N ILE A 22 -0.66 5.48 -17.91
CA ILE A 22 -1.13 6.57 -18.75
C ILE A 22 -0.75 6.25 -20.21
N PRO A 23 -1.65 6.43 -21.19
CA PRO A 23 -1.32 6.24 -22.59
C PRO A 23 -0.05 7.00 -22.98
N LYS A 24 0.85 6.34 -23.72
CA LYS A 24 2.07 6.98 -24.23
C LYS A 24 1.79 7.94 -25.39
N THR A 25 0.59 7.85 -25.98
CA THR A 25 0.09 8.70 -27.07
C THR A 25 -0.63 9.93 -26.52
N ASN A 26 -0.96 10.91 -27.38
CA ASN A 26 -1.74 12.10 -26.99
C ASN A 26 -3.23 11.81 -26.72
N LYS A 27 -3.59 10.53 -26.54
CA LYS A 27 -4.96 10.09 -26.25
C LYS A 27 -5.24 10.19 -24.75
N THR A 28 -6.46 10.56 -24.43
CA THR A 28 -6.98 10.53 -23.06
C THR A 28 -7.52 9.12 -22.78
N LYS A 29 -7.26 8.58 -21.58
CA LYS A 29 -7.85 7.32 -21.11
C LYS A 29 -8.83 7.60 -19.99
N GLU A 30 -10.03 7.05 -20.13
CA GLU A 30 -11.10 7.11 -19.13
C GLU A 30 -11.32 5.73 -18.52
N GLN A 31 -11.59 5.68 -17.22
CA GLN A 31 -11.88 4.46 -16.47
C GLN A 31 -12.91 4.74 -15.40
N VAL A 32 -13.95 3.91 -15.34
CA VAL A 32 -15.00 3.99 -14.33
C VAL A 32 -14.82 2.87 -13.31
N VAL A 33 -14.99 3.19 -12.03
CA VAL A 33 -14.78 2.26 -10.91
C VAL A 33 -15.87 2.41 -9.87
N ASP A 34 -16.48 1.30 -9.47
CA ASP A 34 -17.34 1.23 -8.28
C ASP A 34 -16.46 1.09 -7.02
N VAL A 35 -16.58 2.06 -6.11
CA VAL A 35 -15.84 2.09 -4.82
C VAL A 35 -16.80 2.15 -3.63
N THR A 36 -18.03 1.69 -3.82
CA THR A 36 -19.11 1.71 -2.80
C THR A 36 -18.65 1.10 -1.48
N ASN A 37 -17.95 -0.03 -1.50
CA ASN A 37 -17.49 -0.71 -0.28
C ASN A 37 -16.45 0.10 0.52
N THR A 38 -15.68 0.98 -0.14
CA THR A 38 -14.61 1.78 0.49
C THR A 38 -15.10 3.13 1.03
N THR A 39 -16.33 3.53 0.71
CA THR A 39 -16.91 4.82 1.11
C THR A 39 -17.92 4.71 2.26
N GLN A 40 -18.02 3.54 2.89
CA GLN A 40 -18.91 3.28 4.04
C GLN A 40 -18.36 3.78 5.39
N SER A 41 -17.23 4.51 5.40
CA SER A 41 -16.66 5.05 6.64
C SER A 41 -17.58 6.08 7.27
N THR A 42 -17.78 5.97 8.59
CA THR A 42 -18.67 6.83 9.36
C THR A 42 -18.18 8.27 9.50
N SER A 43 -16.86 8.50 9.49
CA SER A 43 -16.26 9.84 9.53
C SER A 43 -15.76 10.33 8.17
N GLY A 44 -16.15 9.65 7.09
CA GLY A 44 -15.80 10.03 5.72
C GLY A 44 -14.56 9.32 5.16
N THR A 45 -14.29 9.54 3.87
CA THR A 45 -13.19 8.90 3.14
C THR A 45 -12.40 9.95 2.36
N ILE A 46 -11.07 9.92 2.46
CA ILE A 46 -10.16 10.79 1.71
C ILE A 46 -9.60 10.00 0.52
N ILE A 47 -9.93 10.42 -0.69
CA ILE A 47 -9.33 9.88 -1.91
C ILE A 47 -8.16 10.76 -2.30
N LYS A 48 -6.95 10.20 -2.35
CA LYS A 48 -5.74 10.90 -2.80
C LYS A 48 -5.31 10.38 -4.17
N VAL A 49 -5.06 11.31 -5.08
CA VAL A 49 -4.62 11.04 -6.45
C VAL A 49 -3.20 11.57 -6.60
N SER A 50 -2.27 10.74 -7.03
CA SER A 50 -0.86 11.12 -7.28
C SER A 50 -0.48 10.72 -8.70
N VAL A 51 0.28 11.56 -9.39
CA VAL A 51 0.56 11.41 -10.82
C VAL A 51 2.05 11.61 -11.07
N GLN A 52 2.61 10.84 -12.00
CA GLN A 52 3.95 10.99 -12.53
C GLN A 52 3.89 11.19 -14.03
N CYS A 53 4.46 12.28 -14.53
CA CYS A 53 4.57 12.61 -15.96
C CYS A 53 3.23 12.67 -16.70
N GLY A 54 2.18 13.16 -16.04
CA GLY A 54 0.84 13.28 -16.62
C GLY A 54 -0.06 14.23 -15.86
N VAL A 55 -1.31 14.29 -16.30
CA VAL A 55 -2.44 14.93 -15.61
C VAL A 55 -3.53 13.89 -15.43
N VAL A 56 -4.12 13.86 -14.24
CA VAL A 56 -5.27 13.00 -13.92
C VAL A 56 -6.37 13.84 -13.30
N VAL A 57 -7.58 13.65 -13.77
CA VAL A 57 -8.81 14.22 -13.21
C VAL A 57 -9.66 13.06 -12.70
N VAL A 58 -10.14 13.16 -11.47
CA VAL A 58 -11.02 12.18 -10.84
C VAL A 58 -12.34 12.86 -10.52
N LEU A 59 -13.43 12.30 -11.04
CA LEU A 59 -14.81 12.71 -10.83
C LEU A 59 -15.49 11.65 -9.96
N GLY A 60 -16.25 12.07 -8.96
CA GLY A 60 -16.97 11.15 -8.08
C GLY A 60 -18.43 11.53 -7.95
N ALA A 61 -19.32 10.54 -7.98
CA ALA A 61 -20.75 10.76 -7.79
C ALA A 61 -21.41 9.58 -7.06
N TYR A 62 -22.50 9.88 -6.35
CA TYR A 62 -23.35 8.89 -5.68
C TYR A 62 -24.48 8.50 -6.62
N ASN A 63 -24.80 7.20 -6.70
CA ASN A 63 -25.87 6.62 -7.51
C ASN A 63 -25.84 7.00 -9.00
N ASN A 64 -24.70 7.48 -9.49
CA ASN A 64 -24.45 7.72 -10.91
C ASN A 64 -23.28 6.81 -11.31
N SER A 65 -23.59 5.76 -12.08
CA SER A 65 -22.62 4.74 -12.50
C SER A 65 -21.55 5.26 -13.45
N GLN A 66 -21.70 6.45 -14.02
CA GLN A 66 -20.72 7.06 -14.91
C GLN A 66 -20.62 8.58 -14.68
N PRO A 67 -19.94 9.01 -13.60
CA PRO A 67 -19.68 10.43 -13.35
C PRO A 67 -19.01 11.09 -14.55
N SER A 68 -19.49 12.26 -14.96
CA SER A 68 -18.94 13.00 -16.09
C SER A 68 -18.75 14.48 -15.74
N LEU A 69 -18.09 15.26 -16.60
CA LEU A 69 -17.93 16.70 -16.37
C LEU A 69 -19.26 17.45 -16.27
N ALA A 70 -20.34 16.90 -16.82
CA ALA A 70 -21.69 17.46 -16.70
C ALA A 70 -22.46 16.95 -15.47
N SER A 71 -22.01 15.86 -14.85
CA SER A 71 -22.72 15.19 -13.74
C SER A 71 -21.73 14.54 -12.77
N TYR A 72 -21.21 15.34 -11.84
CA TYR A 72 -20.33 14.92 -10.75
C TYR A 72 -20.71 15.62 -9.44
N HIS A 73 -20.44 14.98 -8.30
CA HIS A 73 -20.55 15.61 -6.98
C HIS A 73 -19.19 16.07 -6.45
N TYR A 74 -18.12 15.35 -6.82
CA TYR A 74 -16.77 15.58 -6.35
C TYR A 74 -15.80 15.63 -7.55
N ILE A 75 -14.81 16.51 -7.50
CA ILE A 75 -13.76 16.61 -8.52
C ILE A 75 -12.40 16.91 -7.88
N ALA A 76 -11.36 16.22 -8.35
CA ALA A 76 -9.97 16.55 -8.05
C ALA A 76 -9.12 16.40 -9.30
N SER A 77 -8.13 17.28 -9.45
CA SER A 77 -7.07 17.15 -10.43
C SER A 77 -5.73 16.93 -9.74
N ALA A 78 -4.85 16.18 -10.40
CA ALA A 78 -3.51 15.90 -9.94
C ALA A 78 -2.54 15.98 -11.12
N THR A 79 -1.35 16.52 -10.86
CA THR A 79 -0.26 16.61 -11.83
C THR A 79 1.04 16.14 -11.18
N ASP A 80 2.11 16.08 -11.98
CA ASP A 80 3.45 15.80 -11.46
C ASP A 80 3.77 16.71 -10.25
N MET A 81 4.24 16.09 -9.16
CA MET A 81 4.51 16.71 -7.85
C MET A 81 3.32 17.39 -7.12
N LYS A 82 2.14 17.50 -7.73
CA LYS A 82 0.96 18.14 -7.14
C LYS A 82 -0.20 17.14 -7.02
N PRO A 83 -0.31 16.43 -5.88
CA PRO A 83 -1.38 15.46 -5.67
C PRO A 83 -2.75 16.13 -5.47
N GLY A 84 -3.78 15.49 -5.99
CA GLY A 84 -5.19 15.88 -5.79
C GLY A 84 -5.80 15.13 -4.60
N LYS A 85 -6.81 15.73 -3.96
CA LYS A 85 -7.56 15.11 -2.86
C LYS A 85 -9.06 15.35 -2.99
N LEU A 86 -9.86 14.32 -2.73
CA LEU A 86 -11.30 14.41 -2.53
C LEU A 86 -11.61 14.07 -1.07
N TYR A 87 -12.53 14.83 -0.48
CA TYR A 87 -13.02 14.62 0.87
C TYR A 87 -14.49 14.23 0.78
N LEU A 88 -14.77 12.95 0.97
CA LEU A 88 -16.13 12.43 0.91
C LEU A 88 -16.78 12.53 2.28
N VAL A 89 -17.93 13.19 2.33
CA VAL A 89 -18.81 13.20 3.50
C VAL A 89 -19.79 12.02 3.46
N LYS A 90 -20.13 11.52 4.64
CA LYS A 90 -21.09 10.41 4.83
C LYS A 90 -22.46 10.76 4.23
N GLN A 91 -23.08 9.81 3.51
CA GLN A 91 -24.51 9.86 3.18
C GLN A 91 -25.36 9.09 4.20
N ALA A 92 -26.57 9.60 4.48
CA ALA A 92 -27.50 9.02 5.45
C ALA A 92 -28.22 7.75 4.94
N SER A 93 -28.28 7.54 3.61
CA SER A 93 -28.89 6.39 2.94
C SER A 93 -27.85 5.47 2.32
N PRO A 94 -28.14 4.15 2.16
CA PRO A 94 -27.29 3.26 1.37
C PRO A 94 -27.17 3.83 -0.04
N SER A 95 -25.95 4.20 -0.43
CA SER A 95 -25.66 4.84 -1.70
C SER A 95 -24.43 4.19 -2.32
N THR A 96 -24.49 3.96 -3.62
CA THR A 96 -23.34 3.47 -4.38
C THR A 96 -22.48 4.67 -4.79
N PHE A 97 -21.16 4.55 -4.67
CA PHE A 97 -20.24 5.63 -5.05
C PHE A 97 -19.35 5.18 -6.20
N PHE A 98 -19.40 5.93 -7.30
CA PHE A 98 -18.62 5.66 -8.50
C PHE A 98 -17.58 6.76 -8.72
N LEU A 99 -16.45 6.36 -9.28
CA LEU A 99 -15.37 7.24 -9.71
C LEU A 99 -15.15 7.11 -11.21
N THR A 100 -15.05 8.23 -11.90
CA THR A 100 -14.51 8.32 -13.26
C THR A 100 -13.13 8.94 -13.20
N ILE A 101 -12.13 8.24 -13.73
CA ILE A 101 -10.74 8.66 -13.74
C ILE A 101 -10.31 8.93 -15.18
N ILE A 102 -9.94 10.17 -15.46
CA ILE A 102 -9.52 10.66 -16.78
C ILE A 102 -8.03 10.96 -16.71
N SER A 103 -7.22 10.37 -17.59
CA SER A 103 -5.75 10.48 -17.55
C SER A 103 -5.15 10.82 -18.90
N LYS A 104 -4.11 11.69 -18.89
CA LYS A 104 -3.40 12.16 -20.08
C LYS A 104 -1.91 12.36 -19.81
N LYS A 105 -1.05 11.99 -20.76
CA LYS A 105 0.40 12.26 -20.69
C LYS A 105 0.70 13.74 -20.87
N ARG A 106 1.70 14.23 -20.14
CA ARG A 106 2.30 15.55 -20.35
C ARG A 106 3.49 15.45 -21.30
N PHE A 107 3.45 16.19 -22.41
CA PHE A 107 4.49 16.18 -23.44
C PHE A 107 5.50 17.32 -23.31
N ASP A 108 5.17 18.32 -22.50
CA ASP A 108 6.06 19.41 -22.10
C ASP A 108 7.18 18.95 -21.15
N LEU A 109 7.08 17.73 -20.60
CA LEU A 109 8.11 17.10 -19.77
C LEU A 109 8.98 16.14 -20.61
N GLN A 110 9.97 16.66 -21.32
CA GLN A 110 10.87 15.88 -22.20
C GLN A 110 12.05 15.22 -21.46
N THR A 111 11.78 14.49 -20.38
CA THR A 111 12.82 13.75 -19.65
C THR A 111 12.68 12.25 -19.86
N SER A 112 13.80 11.51 -19.87
CA SER A 112 13.82 10.04 -19.94
C SER A 112 13.05 9.39 -18.78
N ALA A 113 12.90 10.10 -17.66
CA ALA A 113 12.06 9.71 -16.52
C ALA A 113 10.56 9.55 -16.88
N CYS A 114 10.09 10.23 -17.93
CA CYS A 114 8.69 10.26 -18.40
C CYS A 114 8.36 9.26 -19.53
N ASN A 115 9.22 8.28 -19.77
CA ASN A 115 8.96 7.21 -20.75
C ASN A 115 7.81 6.27 -20.33
N ASN A 116 7.54 6.17 -19.02
CA ASN A 116 6.47 5.34 -18.45
C ASN A 116 5.62 6.17 -17.46
N PRO A 117 4.69 7.00 -17.97
CA PRO A 117 3.82 7.83 -17.13
C PRO A 117 2.75 6.97 -16.42
N CYS A 118 2.44 7.31 -15.18
CA CYS A 118 1.52 6.55 -14.36
C CYS A 118 0.81 7.42 -13.31
N TYR A 119 -0.24 6.87 -12.72
CA TYR A 119 -0.91 7.48 -11.57
C TYR A 119 -1.35 6.44 -10.54
N ASN A 120 -1.57 6.92 -9.32
CA ASN A 120 -2.12 6.15 -8.21
C ASN A 120 -3.32 6.87 -7.59
N VAL A 121 -4.39 6.11 -7.30
CA VAL A 121 -5.56 6.56 -6.56
C VAL A 121 -5.67 5.72 -5.29
N SER A 122 -5.44 6.35 -4.14
CA SER A 122 -5.54 5.71 -2.83
C SER A 122 -6.77 6.22 -2.09
N LEU A 123 -7.64 5.30 -1.67
CA LEU A 123 -8.79 5.62 -0.83
C LEU A 123 -8.43 5.35 0.65
N ASN A 124 -8.43 6.39 1.48
CA ASN A 124 -8.14 6.29 2.90
C ASN A 124 -9.42 6.62 3.68
N ALA A 125 -10.09 5.60 4.20
CA ALA A 125 -11.15 5.79 5.20
C ALA A 125 -10.56 6.43 6.47
N THR A 126 -11.28 7.38 7.06
CA THR A 126 -10.83 8.04 8.30
C THR A 126 -10.97 7.09 9.50
N ASP A 127 -11.88 6.10 9.40
CA ASP A 127 -12.09 5.00 10.37
C ASP A 127 -12.25 3.67 9.61
N PRO A 128 -11.13 3.01 9.24
CA PRO A 128 -11.18 1.77 8.47
C PRO A 128 -11.66 0.57 9.32
N SER A 129 -12.59 -0.21 8.78
CA SER A 129 -13.12 -1.40 9.46
C SER A 129 -13.53 -2.50 8.46
N ILE A 130 -13.44 -3.76 8.86
CA ILE A 130 -13.90 -4.90 8.06
C ILE A 130 -15.15 -5.44 8.73
N LYS A 131 -16.30 -5.29 8.08
CA LYS A 131 -17.57 -5.78 8.62
C LYS A 131 -17.77 -7.23 8.18
N VAL A 132 -17.74 -8.15 9.14
CA VAL A 132 -17.96 -9.56 8.87
C VAL A 132 -19.48 -9.82 8.90
N THR A 133 -20.03 -10.29 7.78
CA THR A 133 -21.45 -10.63 7.67
C THR A 133 -21.60 -12.03 7.08
N CYS A 134 -22.30 -12.90 7.80
CA CYS A 134 -22.64 -14.23 7.32
C CYS A 134 -24.04 -14.19 6.67
N ARG A 135 -24.19 -14.83 5.51
CA ARG A 135 -25.47 -14.95 4.80
C ARG A 135 -25.82 -16.41 4.55
N GLN A 136 -27.08 -16.73 4.81
CA GLN A 136 -27.70 -18.00 4.41
C GLN A 136 -29.01 -17.66 3.71
N ASN A 137 -29.19 -18.13 2.48
CA ASN A 137 -30.37 -17.84 1.63
C ASN A 137 -30.69 -16.34 1.50
N ASN A 138 -29.66 -15.51 1.23
CA ASN A 138 -29.75 -14.03 1.17
C ASN A 138 -30.20 -13.33 2.46
N LYS A 139 -30.40 -14.05 3.57
CA LYS A 139 -30.70 -13.47 4.88
C LYS A 139 -29.42 -13.34 5.69
N GLU A 140 -29.22 -12.17 6.32
CA GLU A 140 -28.11 -11.99 7.25
C GLU A 140 -28.34 -12.83 8.51
N ILE A 141 -27.35 -13.67 8.84
CA ILE A 141 -27.32 -14.50 10.03
C ILE A 141 -26.07 -14.20 10.85
N LEU A 142 -26.08 -14.60 12.12
CA LEU A 142 -24.89 -14.56 12.96
C LEU A 142 -23.90 -15.61 12.50
N CYS A 143 -22.62 -15.24 12.43
CA CYS A 143 -21.54 -16.17 12.10
C CYS A 143 -21.35 -17.19 13.22
N SER A 144 -21.15 -18.47 12.87
CA SER A 144 -20.75 -19.49 13.83
C SER A 144 -19.24 -19.44 14.10
N THR A 145 -18.80 -20.12 15.17
CA THR A 145 -17.38 -20.31 15.46
C THR A 145 -16.63 -21.01 14.33
N GLU A 146 -17.28 -21.94 13.63
CA GLU A 146 -16.67 -22.68 12.51
C GLU A 146 -16.47 -21.77 11.30
N ASP A 147 -17.44 -20.90 11.01
CA ASP A 147 -17.40 -19.94 9.90
C ASP A 147 -16.26 -18.92 10.03
N LEU A 148 -15.83 -18.66 11.27
CA LEU A 148 -14.81 -17.66 11.58
C LEU A 148 -13.39 -18.21 11.64
N LYS A 149 -13.19 -19.54 11.68
CA LYS A 149 -11.86 -20.18 11.68
C LYS A 149 -11.02 -19.86 10.45
N ASN A 150 -11.66 -19.46 9.35
CA ASN A 150 -11.00 -19.07 8.10
C ASN A 150 -10.70 -17.56 8.02
N VAL A 151 -11.34 -16.75 8.86
CA VAL A 151 -11.21 -15.27 8.89
C VAL A 151 -10.32 -14.80 10.04
N LEU A 152 -10.43 -15.49 11.18
CA LEU A 152 -9.66 -15.33 12.39
C LEU A 152 -8.77 -16.58 12.47
N ASP A 153 -7.45 -16.45 12.66
CA ASP A 153 -6.51 -17.57 12.79
C ASP A 153 -7.12 -18.75 13.57
N LYS A 154 -6.81 -19.99 13.15
CA LYS A 154 -7.51 -21.28 13.44
C LYS A 154 -7.89 -21.62 14.90
N ASN A 155 -7.57 -20.79 15.90
CA ASN A 155 -7.74 -21.06 17.34
C ASN A 155 -8.65 -20.07 18.09
N ILE A 156 -9.52 -19.32 17.41
CA ILE A 156 -10.25 -18.20 18.03
C ILE A 156 -11.73 -18.52 18.28
N LYS A 157 -12.14 -18.53 19.55
CA LYS A 157 -13.55 -18.65 19.97
C LYS A 157 -14.31 -17.35 19.63
N TYR A 158 -15.54 -17.47 19.11
CA TYR A 158 -16.35 -16.31 18.74
C TYR A 158 -16.60 -15.39 19.94
N PRO A 159 -16.15 -14.12 19.93
CA PRO A 159 -16.22 -13.26 21.11
C PRO A 159 -17.59 -12.60 21.30
N CYS A 160 -18.42 -12.46 20.25
CA CYS A 160 -19.72 -11.77 20.32
C CYS A 160 -20.87 -12.66 20.84
N THR A 161 -20.60 -13.47 21.87
CA THR A 161 -21.61 -14.35 22.50
C THR A 161 -22.68 -13.54 23.23
N LYS A 162 -23.85 -14.15 23.47
CA LYS A 162 -24.90 -13.54 24.30
C LYS A 162 -24.40 -13.23 25.72
N GLU A 163 -23.62 -14.14 26.29
CA GLU A 163 -23.02 -14.01 27.62
C GLU A 163 -22.11 -12.76 27.72
N ASN A 164 -21.21 -12.57 26.76
CA ASN A 164 -20.32 -11.42 26.76
C ASN A 164 -21.08 -10.10 26.60
N ARG A 165 -22.13 -10.08 25.78
CA ARG A 165 -23.01 -8.91 25.63
C ARG A 165 -23.75 -8.56 26.92
N GLN A 166 -24.24 -9.56 27.66
CA GLN A 166 -24.89 -9.34 28.96
C GLN A 166 -23.91 -8.78 30.01
N LYS A 167 -22.63 -9.12 29.91
CA LYS A 167 -21.56 -8.56 30.74
C LYS A 167 -21.02 -7.20 30.24
N GLY A 168 -21.61 -6.63 29.19
CA GLY A 168 -21.16 -5.35 28.61
C GLY A 168 -19.81 -5.43 27.88
N LEU A 169 -19.38 -6.62 27.47
CA LEU A 169 -18.11 -6.84 26.77
C LEU A 169 -18.32 -6.83 25.25
N TYR A 170 -17.92 -5.72 24.61
CA TYR A 170 -18.11 -5.51 23.18
C TYR A 170 -16.79 -5.35 22.38
N ILE A 171 -15.65 -5.23 23.06
CA ILE A 171 -14.35 -4.99 22.42
C ILE A 171 -13.36 -6.05 22.90
N PHE A 172 -12.69 -6.71 21.95
CA PHE A 172 -11.76 -7.81 22.19
C PHE A 172 -10.49 -7.63 21.36
N PRO A 173 -9.33 -8.11 21.83
CA PRO A 173 -8.09 -8.06 21.05
C PRO A 173 -8.17 -8.96 19.81
N TYR A 174 -7.52 -8.53 18.73
CA TYR A 174 -7.28 -9.40 17.58
C TYR A 174 -5.98 -10.20 17.82
N PRO A 175 -5.97 -11.52 17.62
CA PRO A 175 -4.79 -12.34 17.89
C PRO A 175 -3.62 -12.10 16.94
N ASN A 176 -2.41 -12.00 17.52
CA ASN A 176 -1.14 -11.85 16.81
C ASN A 176 -1.05 -10.66 15.84
N GLN A 177 -2.03 -9.76 15.86
CA GLN A 177 -2.14 -8.61 14.96
C GLN A 177 -2.62 -7.41 15.79
N PRO A 178 -1.73 -6.82 16.59
CA PRO A 178 -2.07 -5.73 17.51
C PRO A 178 -2.51 -4.45 16.79
N GLU A 179 -2.32 -4.35 15.48
CA GLU A 179 -2.81 -3.26 14.63
C GLU A 179 -4.33 -3.27 14.41
N LYS A 180 -5.06 -4.24 14.98
CA LYS A 180 -6.52 -4.34 14.87
C LYS A 180 -7.15 -4.97 16.11
N TYR A 181 -8.47 -4.81 16.22
CA TYR A 181 -9.27 -5.35 17.30
C TYR A 181 -10.64 -5.82 16.80
N LEU A 182 -11.35 -6.56 17.64
CA LEU A 182 -12.65 -7.13 17.38
C LEU A 182 -13.70 -6.30 18.12
N GLN A 183 -14.73 -5.85 17.40
CA GLN A 183 -15.84 -5.08 17.95
C GLN A 183 -17.18 -5.77 17.65
N CYS A 184 -18.00 -5.92 18.68
CA CYS A 184 -19.33 -6.51 18.62
C CYS A 184 -20.40 -5.42 18.71
N ASP A 185 -21.49 -5.57 17.97
CA ASP A 185 -22.69 -4.75 18.17
C ASP A 185 -23.67 -5.39 19.19
N SER A 186 -24.76 -4.69 19.50
CA SER A 186 -25.81 -5.17 20.40
C SER A 186 -26.52 -6.43 19.87
N ALA A 187 -26.57 -6.62 18.55
CA ALA A 187 -27.15 -7.80 17.89
C ALA A 187 -26.20 -9.00 17.88
N GLY A 188 -24.90 -8.79 18.17
CA GLY A 188 -23.86 -9.81 18.23
C GLY A 188 -23.09 -9.97 16.92
N LYS A 189 -23.15 -9.00 16.00
CA LYS A 189 -22.38 -8.96 14.75
C LYS A 189 -20.94 -8.50 15.01
N LEU A 190 -19.99 -9.16 14.38
CA LEU A 190 -18.56 -8.89 14.53
C LEU A 190 -18.05 -7.93 13.45
N THR A 191 -17.27 -6.94 13.88
CA THR A 191 -16.51 -6.03 13.02
C THR A 191 -15.05 -6.08 13.45
N ILE A 192 -14.13 -6.29 12.50
CA ILE A 192 -12.70 -6.17 12.75
C ILE A 192 -12.32 -4.71 12.49
N VAL A 193 -11.88 -3.99 13.50
CA VAL A 193 -11.51 -2.57 13.38
C VAL A 193 -10.00 -2.45 13.33
N LEU A 194 -9.48 -1.69 12.36
CA LEU A 194 -8.05 -1.41 12.27
C LEU A 194 -7.73 -0.20 13.15
N CYS A 195 -6.67 -0.30 13.94
CA CYS A 195 -6.14 0.86 14.64
C CYS A 195 -5.64 1.90 13.63
N PRO A 196 -5.69 3.20 13.99
CA PRO A 196 -5.06 4.25 13.21
C PRO A 196 -3.58 3.96 12.95
N LYS A 197 -3.02 4.53 11.88
CA LYS A 197 -1.61 4.29 11.52
C LYS A 197 -0.68 4.48 12.72
N ASN A 198 0.27 3.55 12.86
CA ASN A 198 1.27 3.51 13.93
C ASN A 198 0.67 3.35 15.34
N GLN A 199 -0.51 2.76 15.46
CA GLN A 199 -1.11 2.44 16.75
C GLN A 199 -1.33 0.92 16.90
N SER A 200 -1.27 0.46 18.15
CA SER A 200 -1.59 -0.90 18.54
C SER A 200 -2.68 -0.90 19.60
N PHE A 201 -3.58 -1.85 19.49
CA PHE A 201 -4.67 -2.06 20.42
C PHE A 201 -4.12 -2.55 21.76
N ASP A 202 -4.36 -1.76 22.79
CA ASP A 202 -4.08 -2.12 24.18
C ASP A 202 -5.33 -2.78 24.77
N ALA A 203 -5.23 -4.08 25.07
CA ALA A 203 -6.35 -4.86 25.59
C ALA A 203 -6.75 -4.47 27.04
N THR A 204 -5.84 -3.86 27.80
CA THR A 204 -6.07 -3.42 29.17
C THR A 204 -6.89 -2.12 29.17
N SER A 205 -6.53 -1.16 28.32
CA SER A 205 -7.27 0.10 28.20
C SER A 205 -8.38 0.06 27.15
N LYS A 206 -8.51 -1.02 26.38
CA LYS A 206 -9.46 -1.19 25.26
C LYS A 206 -9.39 -0.06 24.22
N THR A 207 -8.20 0.49 23.99
CA THR A 207 -7.97 1.62 23.09
C THR A 207 -6.73 1.40 22.24
N CYS A 208 -6.71 1.95 21.03
CA CYS A 208 -5.47 2.02 20.25
C CYS A 208 -4.53 3.07 20.87
N LYS A 209 -3.31 2.65 21.20
CA LYS A 209 -2.23 3.53 21.67
C LYS A 209 -1.17 3.64 20.60
N LEU A 210 -0.44 4.76 20.56
CA LEU A 210 0.74 4.89 19.70
C LEU A 210 1.69 3.72 19.98
N SER A 211 1.89 2.91 18.95
CA SER A 211 2.83 1.84 18.98
C SER A 211 4.21 2.44 18.70
N PRO A 212 5.26 2.17 19.49
CA PRO A 212 6.61 2.50 19.08
C PRO A 212 6.88 1.80 17.74
N VAL A 213 6.95 2.60 16.69
CA VAL A 213 7.12 2.15 15.30
C VAL A 213 8.40 1.33 15.19
N THR A 214 8.29 0.04 14.86
CA THR A 214 9.04 -0.65 13.79
C THR A 214 8.72 -2.15 13.81
N LEU A 215 7.97 -2.65 12.81
CA LEU A 215 8.31 -3.97 12.28
C LEU A 215 9.56 -3.75 11.41
N PRO A 216 10.74 -4.28 11.76
CA PRO A 216 11.92 -4.10 10.94
C PRO A 216 11.68 -4.87 9.64
N LEU A 217 11.54 -4.13 8.54
CA LEU A 217 11.66 -4.69 7.20
C LEU A 217 12.90 -5.64 7.19
N PRO A 218 12.88 -6.81 6.53
CA PRO A 218 13.95 -7.81 6.60
C PRO A 218 15.29 -7.27 6.05
N GLY A 219 16.43 -7.88 6.42
CA GLY A 219 17.77 -7.47 5.97
C GLY A 219 18.37 -6.26 6.69
N ILE A 220 19.48 -5.71 6.17
CA ILE A 220 20.20 -4.57 6.75
C ILE A 220 20.04 -3.37 5.81
N ALA A 221 19.51 -2.26 6.30
CA ALA A 221 19.42 -1.02 5.52
C ALA A 221 20.82 -0.45 5.26
N LEU A 222 21.07 0.03 4.04
CA LEU A 222 22.33 0.68 3.71
C LEU A 222 22.37 2.06 4.38
N ARG A 223 23.53 2.41 4.96
CA ARG A 223 23.74 3.72 5.56
C ARG A 223 23.91 4.77 4.46
N LYS A 224 23.32 5.95 4.66
CA LYS A 224 23.53 7.11 3.77
C LYS A 224 25.01 7.50 3.67
N ASN A 225 25.76 7.38 4.78
CA ASN A 225 27.21 7.51 4.78
C ASN A 225 27.86 6.20 5.28
N PRO A 226 28.31 5.32 4.35
CA PRO A 226 28.97 4.07 4.68
C PRO A 226 30.50 4.19 4.79
N CYS A 227 31.06 5.40 4.84
CA CYS A 227 32.49 5.62 4.76
C CYS A 227 33.22 5.50 6.13
N ILE A 228 34.43 4.95 6.10
CA ILE A 228 35.33 4.76 7.24
C ILE A 228 36.71 5.34 6.90
N ILE A 229 37.44 5.78 7.93
CA ILE A 229 38.64 6.62 7.78
C ILE A 229 39.86 5.83 7.29
N PHE A 230 39.90 4.51 7.56
CA PHE A 230 41.09 3.66 7.43
C PHE A 230 41.55 3.35 6.00
N TYR A 231 40.73 3.60 4.97
CA TYR A 231 41.05 3.21 3.59
C TYR A 231 41.21 4.43 2.66
N PRO A 232 42.18 4.38 1.70
CA PRO A 232 42.48 5.50 0.83
C PRO A 232 41.32 5.82 -0.13
N ILE A 233 40.85 4.85 -0.93
CA ILE A 233 39.67 4.96 -1.81
C ILE A 233 38.96 3.61 -1.90
N TYR A 234 37.63 3.59 -1.77
CA TYR A 234 36.80 2.40 -2.04
C TYR A 234 35.34 2.79 -2.34
N TYR A 235 34.53 1.83 -2.79
CA TYR A 235 33.17 2.08 -3.28
C TYR A 235 32.09 1.34 -2.49
N ARG A 236 30.90 1.92 -2.42
CA ARG A 236 29.71 1.36 -1.77
C ARG A 236 28.45 1.60 -2.62
N PRO A 237 27.47 0.69 -2.60
CA PRO A 237 26.19 0.93 -3.26
C PRO A 237 25.46 2.12 -2.63
N HIS A 238 24.76 2.90 -3.46
CA HIS A 238 23.86 3.95 -2.97
C HIS A 238 22.60 3.32 -2.34
N PRO A 239 22.04 3.87 -1.24
CA PRO A 239 20.93 3.23 -0.51
C PRO A 239 19.59 3.23 -1.26
N GLU A 240 19.38 4.16 -2.19
CA GLU A 240 18.06 4.44 -2.78
C GLU A 240 18.10 4.61 -4.32
N ASP A 241 19.26 4.40 -4.96
CA ASP A 241 19.43 4.69 -6.40
C ASP A 241 20.48 3.78 -7.05
N LEU A 242 20.04 2.85 -7.89
CA LEU A 242 20.89 1.92 -8.63
C LEU A 242 21.79 2.61 -9.66
N SER A 243 21.47 3.83 -10.07
CA SER A 243 22.29 4.61 -11.01
C SER A 243 23.42 5.37 -10.31
N LYS A 244 23.50 5.30 -8.98
CA LYS A 244 24.51 5.98 -8.18
C LYS A 244 25.32 5.01 -7.33
N PHE A 245 26.51 5.46 -6.94
CA PHE A 245 27.33 4.80 -5.94
C PHE A 245 28.01 5.83 -5.06
N ILE A 246 28.50 5.38 -3.91
CA ILE A 246 29.22 6.21 -2.97
C ILE A 246 30.71 5.88 -3.09
N GLN A 247 31.49 6.87 -3.48
CA GLN A 247 32.94 6.84 -3.40
C GLN A 247 33.37 7.33 -2.02
N CYS A 248 34.08 6.47 -1.29
CA CYS A 248 34.64 6.80 0.01
C CYS A 248 36.12 7.15 -0.13
N ARG A 249 36.53 8.27 0.45
CA ARG A 249 37.94 8.69 0.54
C ARG A 249 38.24 9.20 1.95
N ARG A 250 39.04 8.45 2.73
CA ARG A 250 39.41 8.81 4.12
C ARG A 250 38.19 9.23 4.97
N GLY A 251 37.12 8.42 4.95
CA GLY A 251 35.89 8.69 5.69
C GLY A 251 34.92 9.70 5.07
N LYS A 252 35.30 10.42 4.01
CA LYS A 252 34.38 11.30 3.27
C LYS A 252 33.64 10.53 2.19
N SER A 253 32.32 10.68 2.15
CA SER A 253 31.45 10.12 1.11
C SER A 253 31.22 11.14 -0.01
N LEU A 254 31.42 10.71 -1.24
CA LEU A 254 31.00 11.42 -2.45
C LEU A 254 29.98 10.56 -3.18
N GLU A 255 28.80 11.11 -3.44
CA GLU A 255 27.82 10.48 -4.32
C GLU A 255 28.23 10.68 -5.79
N VAL A 256 28.39 9.59 -6.51
CA VAL A 256 28.79 9.58 -7.91
C VAL A 256 27.67 8.95 -8.72
N THR A 257 27.27 9.62 -9.80
CA THR A 257 26.24 9.13 -10.72
C THR A 257 26.93 8.40 -11.88
N CYS A 258 26.44 7.21 -12.23
CA CYS A 258 26.92 6.46 -13.38
C CYS A 258 26.65 7.22 -14.69
N PRO A 259 27.51 7.08 -15.72
CA PRO A 259 27.25 7.63 -17.04
C PRO A 259 25.94 7.10 -17.65
N ALA A 260 25.33 7.90 -18.53
CA ALA A 260 23.96 7.73 -19.05
C ALA A 260 23.50 6.27 -19.24
N THR A 261 22.36 5.94 -18.61
CA THR A 261 21.64 4.64 -18.59
C THR A 261 22.37 3.43 -17.96
N LEU A 262 23.57 3.63 -17.41
CA LEU A 262 24.32 2.60 -16.68
C LEU A 262 23.95 2.56 -15.19
N TYR A 263 24.18 1.40 -14.57
CA TYR A 263 23.85 1.12 -13.17
C TYR A 263 25.07 0.54 -12.45
N TRP A 264 25.18 0.83 -11.15
CA TRP A 264 26.30 0.37 -10.34
C TRP A 264 26.22 -1.13 -10.06
N HIS A 265 27.32 -1.85 -10.33
CA HIS A 265 27.45 -3.28 -10.05
C HIS A 265 28.43 -3.52 -8.88
N PRO A 266 27.94 -3.94 -7.70
CA PRO A 266 28.76 -4.02 -6.49
C PRO A 266 29.75 -5.19 -6.46
N GLY A 267 29.59 -6.20 -7.33
CA GLY A 267 30.56 -7.30 -7.49
C GLY A 267 31.79 -6.98 -8.36
N ILE A 268 31.66 -6.11 -9.36
CA ILE A 268 32.76 -5.74 -10.28
C ILE A 268 33.27 -4.31 -10.07
N TRP A 269 32.62 -3.56 -9.18
CA TRP A 269 32.98 -2.19 -8.78
C TRP A 269 33.00 -1.20 -9.95
N GLY A 270 32.00 -1.31 -10.83
CA GLY A 270 31.86 -0.46 -12.02
C GLY A 270 30.40 -0.25 -12.45
N CYS A 271 30.19 0.70 -13.35
CA CYS A 271 28.87 0.97 -13.95
C CYS A 271 28.69 0.11 -15.20
N VAL A 272 27.60 -0.64 -15.28
CA VAL A 272 27.28 -1.54 -16.40
C VAL A 272 25.85 -1.35 -16.88
N PHE A 273 25.60 -1.80 -18.10
CA PHE A 273 24.26 -1.78 -18.66
C PHE A 273 23.36 -2.79 -17.94
N ASN A 274 22.18 -2.36 -17.52
CA ASN A 274 21.14 -3.26 -17.03
C ASN A 274 20.09 -3.48 -18.12
N PRO A 275 19.96 -4.71 -18.67
CA PRO A 275 18.92 -5.00 -19.66
C PRO A 275 17.51 -4.98 -19.05
N PHE A 276 17.37 -5.03 -17.73
CA PHE A 276 16.08 -5.02 -17.04
C PHE A 276 15.70 -3.59 -16.63
N SER A 277 14.87 -2.94 -17.45
CA SER A 277 14.34 -1.61 -17.16
C SER A 277 13.30 -1.65 -16.03
N ASN A 278 13.63 -1.00 -14.90
CA ASN A 278 12.78 -0.78 -13.71
C ASN A 278 12.57 -2.01 -12.81
N VAL A 279 13.35 -2.10 -11.73
CA VAL A 279 13.21 -3.15 -10.70
C VAL A 279 11.90 -3.01 -9.90
N CYS A 280 11.51 -1.78 -9.62
CA CYS A 280 10.23 -1.46 -9.00
C CYS A 280 9.36 -0.67 -9.98
N GLY A 281 8.08 -0.98 -9.94
CA GLY A 281 7.09 -0.35 -10.77
C GLY A 281 5.70 -0.58 -10.22
N ALA A 282 4.75 -0.54 -11.14
CA ALA A 282 3.36 -0.33 -10.87
C ALA A 282 2.74 -1.32 -9.86
N ASN A 283 3.22 -2.55 -9.79
CA ASN A 283 2.60 -3.57 -8.94
C ASN A 283 3.58 -4.17 -7.92
N THR A 284 4.58 -3.40 -7.51
CA THR A 284 5.70 -3.92 -6.70
C THR A 284 5.70 -3.45 -5.25
N LYS A 285 4.76 -2.59 -4.83
CA LYS A 285 4.73 -2.02 -3.48
C LYS A 285 4.67 -3.10 -2.39
N GLY A 286 5.65 -3.12 -1.51
CA GLY A 286 5.78 -4.13 -0.46
C GLY A 286 6.38 -5.45 -0.92
N MET A 287 6.64 -5.62 -2.22
CA MET A 287 7.39 -6.76 -2.74
C MET A 287 8.89 -6.58 -2.51
N LEU A 288 9.56 -7.70 -2.33
CA LEU A 288 11.00 -7.79 -2.33
C LEU A 288 11.46 -8.33 -3.68
N GLN A 289 12.33 -7.60 -4.36
CA GLN A 289 12.84 -7.92 -5.69
C GLN A 289 14.33 -8.25 -5.62
N PRO A 290 14.84 -9.13 -6.50
CA PRO A 290 16.28 -9.37 -6.60
C PRO A 290 17.02 -8.10 -6.98
N HIS A 291 18.21 -7.90 -6.41
CA HIS A 291 19.11 -6.87 -6.92
C HIS A 291 19.69 -7.33 -8.27
N PRO A 292 19.70 -6.48 -9.32
CA PRO A 292 20.02 -6.90 -10.69
C PRO A 292 21.39 -7.56 -10.89
N PHE A 293 22.32 -7.26 -9.99
CA PHE A 293 23.74 -7.58 -10.13
C PHE A 293 24.35 -8.27 -8.91
N SER A 294 23.56 -8.62 -7.90
CA SER A 294 24.11 -9.20 -6.68
C SER A 294 23.08 -9.98 -5.90
N ASN A 295 23.43 -11.20 -5.50
CA ASN A 295 22.65 -12.00 -4.56
C ASN A 295 22.86 -11.59 -3.09
N SER A 296 23.82 -10.73 -2.77
CA SER A 296 24.01 -10.24 -1.40
C SER A 296 23.08 -9.06 -1.05
N TYR A 297 22.41 -8.49 -2.05
CA TYR A 297 21.48 -7.38 -1.91
C TYR A 297 20.12 -7.74 -2.51
N PHE A 298 19.09 -7.07 -2.04
CA PHE A 298 17.75 -7.11 -2.59
C PHE A 298 17.10 -5.73 -2.48
N ILE A 299 15.98 -5.57 -3.17
CA ILE A 299 15.30 -4.29 -3.31
C ILE A 299 13.92 -4.40 -2.68
N ALA A 300 13.65 -3.54 -1.71
CA ALA A 300 12.33 -3.37 -1.13
C ALA A 300 11.60 -2.28 -1.89
N CYS A 301 10.56 -2.68 -2.64
CA CYS A 301 9.83 -1.77 -3.50
C CYS A 301 8.80 -0.94 -2.71
N GLY A 302 8.82 0.37 -2.95
CA GLY A 302 7.93 1.37 -2.38
C GLY A 302 6.80 1.75 -3.34
N LYS A 303 6.43 3.03 -3.34
CA LYS A 303 5.36 3.53 -4.22
C LYS A 303 5.94 3.86 -5.60
N CYS A 304 5.27 3.43 -6.67
CA CYS A 304 5.70 3.69 -8.05
C CYS A 304 7.14 3.21 -8.34
N LYS A 305 8.09 4.15 -8.49
CA LYS A 305 9.51 3.85 -8.73
C LYS A 305 10.36 3.96 -7.46
N ASP A 306 9.77 4.29 -6.30
CA ASP A 306 10.51 4.40 -5.05
C ASP A 306 10.97 3.01 -4.60
N TYR A 307 12.21 2.90 -4.14
CA TYR A 307 12.72 1.65 -3.57
C TYR A 307 13.87 1.88 -2.59
N GLN A 308 14.12 0.87 -1.75
CA GLN A 308 15.29 0.81 -0.89
C GLN A 308 16.15 -0.40 -1.24
N ILE A 309 17.46 -0.19 -1.31
CA ILE A 309 18.43 -1.25 -1.47
C ILE A 309 18.85 -1.75 -0.09
N ARG A 310 18.81 -3.07 0.11
CA ARG A 310 19.13 -3.69 1.40
C ARG A 310 20.06 -4.87 1.23
N LYS A 311 20.86 -5.11 2.26
CA LYS A 311 21.81 -6.22 2.30
C LYS A 311 21.21 -7.40 3.05
N CYS A 312 21.41 -8.62 2.56
CA CYS A 312 21.14 -9.82 3.35
C CYS A 312 22.04 -9.85 4.61
N LYS A 313 21.58 -10.52 5.66
CA LYS A 313 22.38 -10.75 6.88
C LYS A 313 23.62 -11.59 6.53
N THR A 314 24.65 -11.53 7.37
CA THR A 314 25.91 -12.26 7.16
C THR A 314 25.66 -13.74 6.86
N ASN A 315 26.35 -14.28 5.85
CA ASN A 315 26.23 -15.65 5.33
C ASN A 315 24.90 -16.04 4.66
N LYS A 316 24.01 -15.08 4.40
CA LYS A 316 22.76 -15.33 3.64
C LYS A 316 22.82 -14.72 2.26
N ASN A 317 22.20 -15.38 1.30
CA ASN A 317 22.05 -14.88 -0.07
C ASN A 317 20.57 -14.79 -0.44
N TRP A 318 20.26 -13.85 -1.32
CA TRP A 318 18.94 -13.67 -1.88
C TRP A 318 18.55 -14.87 -2.73
N ASN A 319 17.41 -15.47 -2.41
CA ASN A 319 16.79 -16.50 -3.21
C ASN A 319 15.57 -15.91 -3.91
N SER A 320 15.63 -15.81 -5.25
CA SER A 320 14.58 -15.22 -6.08
C SER A 320 13.27 -16.02 -6.05
N THR A 321 13.32 -17.33 -5.85
CA THR A 321 12.14 -18.21 -5.81
C THR A 321 11.38 -18.02 -4.50
N LEU A 322 12.09 -17.83 -3.39
CA LEU A 322 11.50 -17.64 -2.07
C LEU A 322 11.23 -16.17 -1.73
N SER A 323 11.79 -15.24 -2.51
CA SER A 323 11.79 -13.80 -2.22
C SER A 323 12.26 -13.50 -0.79
N ASP A 324 13.32 -14.20 -0.37
CA ASP A 324 13.90 -14.08 0.97
C ASP A 324 15.43 -14.31 0.96
N CYS A 325 16.10 -13.85 2.01
CA CYS A 325 17.50 -14.15 2.28
C CYS A 325 17.60 -15.47 3.06
N VAL A 326 18.07 -16.52 2.38
CA VAL A 326 18.33 -17.84 2.96
C VAL A 326 19.81 -18.02 3.28
#